data_AF-A0AAD2D875-F1
#
_entry.id   AF-A0AAD2D875-F1
#
_cell.length_a   1.000
_cell.length_b   1.000
_cell.length_c   1.000
_cell.angle_alpha   90.00
_cell.angle_beta   90.00
_cell.angle_gamma   90.00
#
_symmetry.space_group_name_H-M   'P 1'
#
loop_
_entity.id
_entity.type
_entity.pdbx_description
1 polymer ?
#
loop_
_entity_poly.entity_id
_entity_poly.type
_entity_poly.pdbx_seq_one_letter_code
_entity_poly.pdbx_strand_id
1 'polypeptide(L)'
;MEETSINVNVKTAEGVLYVIVALLTDKLQDLKMKIDDKVGVRPEHQKLAFKGKTLRDNNKTLQELGFSEKCTVHFMAVLRGGKSSFSLF
;
A
#
# COMPACT_ATOMS: atom_id res chain seq x y z
N MET A 1 -18.56 10.10 14.61
CA MET A 1 -17.56 9.07 14.26
C MET A 1 -16.41 9.83 13.64
N GLU A 2 -15.29 9.98 14.34
CA GLU A 2 -14.13 10.70 13.79
C GLU A 2 -13.43 9.82 12.76
N GLU A 3 -13.66 10.12 11.49
CA GLU A 3 -12.88 9.59 10.38
C GLU A 3 -11.51 10.26 10.37
N THR A 4 -10.59 9.74 11.18
CA THR A 4 -9.19 10.17 11.18
C THR A 4 -8.50 9.60 9.93
N SER A 5 -8.46 10.42 8.88
CA SER A 5 -7.70 10.16 7.66
C SER A 5 -6.21 10.26 7.97
N ILE A 6 -5.45 9.22 7.63
CA ILE A 6 -4.00 9.17 7.76
C ILE A 6 -3.33 9.19 6.40
N ASN A 7 -2.14 9.81 6.35
CA ASN A 7 -1.26 9.77 5.19
C ASN A 7 -0.29 8.60 5.32
N VAL A 8 -0.36 7.67 4.38
CA VAL A 8 0.54 6.51 4.28
C VAL A 8 1.53 6.75 3.15
N ASN A 9 2.82 6.74 3.47
CA ASN A 9 3.90 6.91 2.51
C ASN A 9 4.27 5.54 1.94
N VAL A 10 3.98 5.32 0.67
CA VAL A 10 4.27 4.07 -0.04
C VAL A 10 5.53 4.26 -0.87
N LYS A 11 6.64 3.65 -0.42
CA LYS A 11 7.92 3.67 -1.12
C LYS A 11 8.05 2.49 -2.06
N THR A 12 8.12 2.72 -3.36
CA THR A 12 8.34 1.64 -4.35
C THR A 12 9.81 1.21 -4.39
N ALA A 13 10.06 0.02 -4.96
CA ALA A 13 11.41 -0.50 -5.16
C ALA A 13 12.30 0.40 -6.05
N GLU A 14 11.70 1.26 -6.87
CA GLU A 14 12.38 2.25 -7.71
C GLU A 14 12.80 3.51 -6.94
N GLY A 15 12.39 3.62 -5.67
CA GLY A 15 12.66 4.79 -4.84
C GLY A 15 11.63 5.91 -4.94
N VAL A 16 10.55 5.71 -5.71
CA VAL A 16 9.43 6.66 -5.79
C VAL A 16 8.57 6.57 -4.53
N LEU A 17 8.17 7.73 -3.99
CA LEU A 17 7.31 7.84 -2.82
C LEU A 17 5.92 8.33 -3.23
N TYR A 18 4.90 7.51 -2.99
CA TYR A 18 3.50 7.86 -3.20
C TYR A 18 2.83 8.13 -1.85
N VAL A 19 2.09 9.22 -1.73
CA VAL A 19 1.33 9.54 -0.51
C VAL A 19 -0.13 9.13 -0.73
N ILE A 20 -0.59 8.14 0.02
CA ILE A 20 -1.95 7.61 -0.04
C ILE A 20 -2.72 8.08 1.19
N VAL A 21 -3.92 8.63 0.99
CA VAL A 21 -4.85 8.99 2.07
C VAL A 21 -5.82 7.84 2.32
N ALA A 22 -5.77 7.28 3.53
CA ALA A 22 -6.63 6.17 3.95
C ALA A 22 -7.10 6.37 5.39
N LEU A 23 -8.18 5.68 5.78
CA LEU A 23 -8.75 5.80 7.12
C LEU A 23 -8.17 4.74 8.05
N LEU A 24 -8.01 5.03 9.35
CA LEU A 24 -7.57 4.02 10.32
C LEU A 24 -8.52 2.81 10.42
N THR A 25 -9.80 3.04 10.11
CA THR A 25 -10.85 2.03 10.03
C THR A 25 -10.83 1.22 8.74
N ASP A 26 -10.14 1.69 7.70
CA ASP A 26 -10.00 0.96 6.44
C ASP A 26 -9.18 -0.31 6.64
N LYS A 27 -9.44 -1.31 5.81
CA LYS A 27 -8.66 -2.55 5.78
C LYS A 27 -7.43 -2.38 4.90
N LEU A 28 -6.48 -3.29 5.08
CA LEU A 28 -5.32 -3.37 4.19
C LEU A 28 -5.74 -3.54 2.71
N GLN A 29 -6.85 -4.24 2.46
CA GLN A 29 -7.39 -4.41 1.10
C GLN A 29 -7.76 -3.08 0.44
N ASP A 30 -8.42 -2.17 1.16
CA ASP A 30 -8.79 -0.84 0.67
C ASP A 30 -7.54 0.01 0.36
N LEU A 31 -6.51 -0.08 1.21
CA LEU A 31 -5.22 0.58 0.94
C LEU A 31 -4.59 0.05 -0.36
N LYS A 32 -4.59 -1.26 -0.58
CA LYS A 32 -4.06 -1.87 -1.82
C LYS A 32 -4.85 -1.43 -3.05
N MET A 33 -6.17 -1.29 -2.93
CA MET A 33 -7.01 -0.77 -4.01
C MET A 33 -6.68 0.68 -4.34
N LYS A 34 -6.46 1.54 -3.34
CA LYS A 34 -5.98 2.92 -3.55
C LYS A 34 -4.59 2.97 -4.19
N ILE A 35 -3.71 2.02 -3.85
CA ILE A 35 -2.38 1.88 -4.47
C ILE A 35 -2.51 1.40 -5.92
N ASP A 36 -3.45 0.51 -6.23
CA ASP A 36 -3.73 0.04 -7.60
C ASP A 36 -4.16 1.20 -8.50
N ASP A 37 -5.04 2.08 -8.02
CA ASP A 37 -5.44 3.29 -8.75
C ASP A 37 -4.26 4.24 -9.03
N LYS A 38 -3.32 4.36 -8.08
CA LYS A 38 -2.17 5.27 -8.19
C LYS A 38 -0.97 4.71 -8.96
N VAL A 39 -0.69 3.42 -8.81
CA VAL A 39 0.51 2.77 -9.34
C VAL A 39 0.18 1.85 -10.53
N GLY A 40 -1.09 1.47 -10.70
CA GLY A 40 -1.55 0.59 -11.78
C GLY A 40 -1.22 -0.89 -11.58
N VAL A 41 -0.86 -1.32 -10.36
CA VAL A 41 -0.48 -2.71 -10.08
C VAL A 41 -1.59 -3.39 -9.30
N ARG A 42 -2.14 -4.49 -9.83
CA ARG A 42 -3.22 -5.24 -9.18
C ARG A 42 -2.91 -5.63 -7.74
N PRO A 43 -3.87 -5.55 -6.80
CA PRO A 43 -3.69 -5.80 -5.37
C PRO A 43 -3.14 -7.21 -5.04
N GLU A 44 -3.40 -8.19 -5.90
CA GLU A 44 -2.86 -9.56 -5.82
C GLU A 44 -1.34 -9.65 -6.02
N HIS A 45 -0.77 -8.73 -6.81
CA HIS A 45 0.66 -8.66 -7.12
C HIS A 45 1.41 -7.62 -6.27
N GLN A 46 0.69 -6.88 -5.42
CA GLN A 46 1.27 -5.93 -4.48
C GLN A 46 1.74 -6.65 -3.20
N LYS A 47 3.05 -6.66 -2.95
CA LYS A 47 3.59 -6.98 -1.61
C LYS A 47 3.90 -5.70 -0.87
N LEU A 48 3.28 -5.55 0.29
CA LEU A 48 3.53 -4.46 1.22
C LEU A 48 4.37 -4.98 2.39
N ALA A 49 5.37 -4.20 2.81
CA ALA A 49 6.19 -4.49 3.98
C ALA A 49 6.21 -3.28 4.92
N PHE A 50 5.89 -3.51 6.19
CA PHE A 50 5.81 -2.50 7.22
C PHE A 50 6.50 -2.98 8.49
N LYS A 51 7.36 -2.14 9.10
CA LYS A 51 8.16 -2.49 10.29
C LYS A 51 8.91 -3.84 10.17
N GLY A 52 9.44 -4.13 8.97
CA GLY A 52 10.13 -5.40 8.70
C GLY A 52 9.21 -6.63 8.58
N LYS A 53 7.88 -6.48 8.66
CA LYS A 53 6.89 -7.53 8.45
C LYS A 53 6.17 -7.36 7.12
N THR A 54 6.07 -8.42 6.32
CA THR A 54 5.26 -8.40 5.11
C THR A 54 3.79 -8.49 5.46
N LEU A 55 3.01 -7.51 5.02
CA LEU A 55 1.57 -7.45 5.24
C LEU A 55 0.86 -8.39 4.25
N ARG A 56 0.56 -9.61 4.71
CA ARG A 56 -0.25 -10.60 3.97
C ARG A 56 -1.72 -10.57 4.38
N ASP A 57 -2.01 -10.01 5.55
CA ASP A 57 -3.33 -9.99 6.17
C ASP A 57 -4.23 -8.91 5.56
N ASN A 58 -5.01 -9.26 4.53
CA ASN A 58 -5.95 -8.34 3.89
C ASN A 58 -7.16 -7.97 4.78
N ASN A 59 -7.46 -8.76 5.82
CA ASN A 59 -8.63 -8.58 6.68
C ASN A 59 -8.40 -7.68 7.90
N LYS A 60 -7.15 -7.30 8.20
CA LYS A 60 -6.85 -6.43 9.34
C LYS A 60 -7.00 -4.95 8.96
N THR A 61 -7.46 -4.17 9.92
CA THR A 61 -7.53 -2.71 9.78
C THR A 61 -6.15 -2.07 9.88
N LEU A 62 -5.98 -0.87 9.32
CA LEU A 62 -4.73 -0.12 9.42
C LEU A 62 -4.37 0.15 10.89
N GLN A 63 -5.36 0.42 11.74
CA GLN A 63 -5.18 0.58 13.17
C GLN A 63 -4.59 -0.68 13.83
N GLU A 64 -5.13 -1.87 13.54
CA GLU A 64 -4.63 -3.13 14.11
C GLU A 64 -3.25 -3.53 13.62
N LEU A 65 -2.87 -3.13 12.40
CA LEU A 65 -1.54 -3.33 11.86
C LEU A 65 -0.49 -2.40 12.48
N GLY A 66 -0.92 -1.44 13.32
CA GLY A 66 -0.05 -0.46 13.97
C GLY A 66 0.44 0.61 13.00
N PHE A 67 -0.37 0.94 12.00
CA PHE A 67 -0.20 2.17 11.22
C PHE A 67 -0.49 3.37 12.13
N SER A 68 0.22 4.45 11.87
CA SER A 68 0.13 5.72 12.58
C SER A 68 0.23 6.84 11.56
N GLU A 69 0.04 8.08 12.02
CA GLU A 69 0.28 9.26 11.20
C GLU A 69 1.68 9.20 10.54
N LYS A 70 1.72 9.40 9.22
CA LYS A 70 2.97 9.46 8.44
C LYS A 70 3.83 8.18 8.49
N CYS A 71 3.20 7.02 8.46
CA CYS A 71 3.92 5.75 8.35
C CYS A 71 4.48 5.51 6.93
N THR A 72 5.66 4.88 6.87
CA THR A 72 6.28 4.45 5.60
C THR A 72 6.12 2.96 5.39
N VAL A 73 5.53 2.58 4.26
CA VAL A 73 5.37 1.21 3.80
C VAL A 73 6.26 1.00 2.59
N HIS A 74 6.98 -0.11 2.58
CA HIS A 74 7.76 -0.53 1.42
C HIS A 74 6.87 -1.37 0.50
N PHE A 75 6.71 -0.89 -0.73
CA PHE A 75 5.99 -1.57 -1.79
C PHE A 75 6.96 -2.35 -2.67
N MET A 76 6.65 -3.63 -2.86
CA MET A 76 7.37 -4.56 -3.71
C MET A 76 6.37 -5.16 -4.70
N ALA A 77 6.48 -4.81 -5.97
CA ALA A 77 5.72 -5.48 -7.02
C ALA A 77 6.33 -6.87 -7.27
N VAL A 78 5.52 -7.92 -7.27
CA VAL A 78 5.97 -9.24 -7.73
C VAL A 78 5.72 -9.33 -9.22
N LEU A 79 6.80 -9.19 -10.00
CA LEU A 79 6.77 -9.46 -11.43
C LEU A 79 6.92 -10.98 -11.63
N ARG A 80 5.80 -11.70 -11.77
CA ARG A 80 5.83 -13.01 -12.46
C ARG A 80 5.73 -12.72 -13.94
N GLY A 81 6.71 -13.20 -14.72
CA GLY A 81 6.97 -12.79 -16.09
C GLY A 81 5.75 -12.72 -17.00
N GLY A 82 5.72 -11.68 -17.84
CA GLY A 82 4.77 -11.56 -18.95
C GLY A 82 3.86 -10.35 -18.92
N LYS A 83 4.39 -9.14 -18.71
CA LYS A 83 4.02 -7.86 -19.37
C LYS A 83 4.79 -6.72 -18.72
N SER A 84 5.96 -6.45 -19.28
CA SER A 84 6.67 -5.18 -19.11
C SER A 84 5.88 -4.10 -19.84
N SER A 85 4.83 -3.61 -19.21
CA SER A 85 4.20 -2.34 -19.57
C SER A 85 4.17 -1.51 -18.30
N PHE A 86 5.38 -1.16 -17.86
CA PHE A 86 5.65 -0.14 -16.86
C PHE A 86 5.58 1.21 -17.61
N SER A 87 4.36 1.68 -17.88
CA SER A 87 4.15 3.05 -18.36
C SER A 87 3.72 3.89 -17.17
N LEU A 88 4.68 4.60 -16.56
CA LEU A 88 4.40 5.85 -15.88
C LEU A 88 4.09 6.88 -16.99
N PHE A 89 2.82 7.21 -17.19
CA PHE A 89 2.43 8.51 -17.72
C PHE A 89 2.01 9.38 -16.53
#